data_AF-I3X2C1-F1
#
_entry.id   AF-I3X2C1-F1
#
_cell.length_a   1.000
_cell.length_b   1.000
_cell.length_c   1.000
_cell.angle_alpha   90.00
_cell.angle_beta   90.00
_cell.angle_gamma   90.00
#
_symmetry.space_group_name_H-M   'P 1'
#
loop_
_entity.id
_entity.type
_entity.pdbx_description
1 polymer ?
#
loop_
_entity_poly.entity_id
_entity_poly.type
_entity_poly.pdbx_seq_one_letter_code
_entity_poly.pdbx_strand_id
1 'polypeptide(L)' 'MQEPPDHEAAVRAEFERVKAENTVEAYERFIRRHPDHPLSKEAAEALARLKRQ' A
#
# COMPACT_ATOMS: atom_id res chain seq x y z
N MET A 1 -13.72 -15.83 12.19
CA MET A 1 -13.15 -14.68 12.92
C MET A 1 -13.20 -13.53 11.94
N GLN A 2 -14.07 -12.55 12.18
CA GLN A 2 -14.13 -11.33 11.38
C GLN A 2 -12.96 -10.45 11.81
N GLU A 3 -12.08 -10.09 10.88
CA GLU A 3 -11.05 -9.09 11.12
C GLU A 3 -11.76 -7.79 11.58
N PRO A 4 -11.28 -7.12 12.63
CA PRO A 4 -11.95 -5.92 13.13
C PRO A 4 -11.99 -4.85 12.04
N PRO A 5 -13.11 -4.10 11.92
CA PRO A 5 -13.32 -3.11 10.85
C PRO A 5 -12.24 -2.02 10.79
N ASP A 6 -11.51 -1.79 11.89
CA ASP A 6 -10.42 -0.83 11.98
C ASP A 6 -9.22 -1.16 11.09
N HIS A 7 -8.97 -2.43 10.75
CA HIS A 7 -7.81 -2.81 9.97
C HIS A 7 -7.90 -2.33 8.50
N GLU A 8 -9.07 -2.47 7.86
CA GLU A 8 -9.24 -2.04 6.47
C GLU A 8 -9.14 -0.51 6.33
N ALA A 9 -9.77 0.23 7.27
CA ALA A 9 -9.73 1.69 7.27
C ALA A 9 -8.29 2.22 7.48
N ALA A 10 -7.55 1.61 8.41
CA ALA A 10 -6.15 1.97 8.66
C ALA A 10 -5.26 1.69 7.43
N VAL A 11 -5.45 0.54 6.78
CA VAL A 11 -4.67 0.18 5.58
C VAL A 11 -4.97 1.12 4.43
N ARG A 12 -6.24 1.48 4.21
CA ARG A 12 -6.63 2.50 3.21
C ARG A 12 -5.99 3.86 3.49
N ALA A 13 -6.06 4.33 4.73
CA ALA A 13 -5.48 5.62 5.12
C ALA A 13 -3.95 5.63 4.94
N GLU A 14 -3.27 4.52 5.27
CA GLU A 14 -1.83 4.40 5.02
C GLU A 14 -1.52 4.41 3.51
N PHE A 15 -2.30 3.69 2.71
CA PHE A 15 -2.09 3.64 1.26
C PHE A 15 -2.29 5.00 0.58
N GLU A 16 -3.29 5.77 0.99
CA GLU A 16 -3.49 7.12 0.47
C GLU A 16 -2.31 8.05 0.79
N ARG A 17 -1.70 7.91 1.99
CA ARG A 17 -0.44 8.62 2.30
C ARG A 17 0.71 8.18 1.41
N VAL A 18 0.85 6.88 1.19
CA VAL A 18 1.88 6.31 0.31
C VAL A 18 1.73 6.82 -1.13
N LYS A 19 0.50 6.93 -1.63
CA LYS A 19 0.19 7.53 -2.94
C LYS A 19 0.50 9.01 -3.00
N ALA A 20 0.26 9.75 -1.91
CA ALA A 20 0.59 11.17 -1.82
C ALA A 20 2.12 11.40 -1.75
N GLU A 21 2.85 10.55 -1.01
CA GLU A 21 4.32 10.56 -0.98
C GLU A 21 4.90 10.21 -2.35
N ASN A 22 4.29 9.23 -3.04
CA ASN A 22 4.65 8.79 -4.37
C ASN A 22 6.16 8.49 -4.52
N THR A 23 6.72 7.75 -3.57
CA THR A 23 8.12 7.34 -3.56
C THR A 23 8.26 5.82 -3.54
N VAL A 24 9.37 5.33 -4.10
CA VAL A 24 9.71 3.89 -4.12
C VAL A 24 9.67 3.31 -2.70
N GLU A 25 10.31 3.96 -1.73
CA GLU A 25 10.36 3.49 -0.34
C GLU A 25 8.97 3.41 0.32
N ALA A 26 8.09 4.39 0.09
CA ALA A 26 6.75 4.39 0.68
C ALA A 26 5.93 3.18 0.18
N TYR A 27 5.95 2.92 -1.13
CA TYR A 27 5.25 1.77 -1.70
C TYR A 27 5.87 0.44 -1.23
N GLU A 28 7.19 0.30 -1.21
CA GLU A 28 7.86 -0.92 -0.73
C GLU A 28 7.53 -1.22 0.74
N ARG A 29 7.49 -0.18 1.59
CA ARG A 29 7.13 -0.31 2.99
C ARG A 29 5.70 -0.78 3.17
N PHE A 30 4.76 -0.23 2.39
CA PHE A 30 3.35 -0.62 2.43
C PHE A 30 3.13 -2.08 2.01
N ILE A 31 3.73 -2.49 0.89
CA ILE A 31 3.62 -3.87 0.38
C ILE A 31 4.16 -4.88 1.40
N ARG A 32 5.29 -4.55 2.05
CA ARG A 32 5.88 -5.41 3.09
C ARG A 32 5.01 -5.55 4.34
N ARG A 33 4.26 -4.50 4.71
CA ARG A 33 3.36 -4.52 5.88
C ARG A 33 2.05 -5.24 5.60
N HIS A 34 1.57 -5.18 4.36
CA HIS A 34 0.26 -5.67 3.99
C HIS A 34 0.29 -6.66 2.80
N PRO A 35 1.14 -7.69 2.80
CA PRO A 35 1.37 -8.53 1.61
C PRO A 35 0.10 -9.24 1.09
N ASP A 36 -0.82 -9.61 1.98
CA ASP A 36 -2.09 -10.26 1.64
C ASP A 36 -3.24 -9.29 1.32
N HIS A 37 -3.02 -7.97 1.44
CA HIS A 37 -4.07 -6.99 1.22
C HIS A 37 -4.22 -6.64 -0.28
N PRO A 38 -5.46 -6.47 -0.79
CA PRO A 38 -5.69 -6.12 -2.20
C PRO A 38 -4.97 -4.82 -2.64
N LEU A 39 -4.90 -3.82 -1.76
CA LEU A 39 -4.18 -2.56 -2.03
C LEU A 39 -2.68 -2.76 -2.25
N SER A 40 -2.07 -3.84 -1.74
CA SER A 40 -0.65 -4.08 -1.98
C SER A 40 -0.35 -4.46 -3.43
N LYS A 41 -1.32 -5.03 -4.15
CA LYS A 41 -1.20 -5.22 -5.60
C LYS A 41 -1.16 -3.87 -6.31
N GLU A 42 -2.07 -2.96 -5.95
CA GLU A 42 -2.09 -1.61 -6.52
C GLU A 42 -0.81 -0.83 -6.19
N ALA A 43 -0.31 -0.94 -4.95
CA ALA A 43 0.98 -0.38 -4.54
C ALA A 43 2.14 -0.95 -5.35
N ALA A 44 2.15 -2.25 -5.63
CA ALA A 44 3.19 -2.89 -6.43
C ALA A 44 3.18 -2.43 -7.89
N GLU A 45 1.99 -2.22 -8.47
CA GLU A 45 1.85 -1.65 -9.82
C GLU A 45 2.37 -0.21 -9.89
N ALA A 46 1.99 0.62 -8.91
CA ALA A 46 2.48 2.00 -8.81
C ALA A 46 4.00 2.05 -8.65
N LEU A 47 4.56 1.20 -7.77
CA LEU A 47 6.00 1.03 -7.58
C LEU A 47 6.72 0.65 -8.88
N ALA A 48 6.17 -0.32 -9.63
CA ALA A 48 6.75 -0.76 -10.89
C ALA A 48 6.70 0.30 -12.00
N ARG A 49 5.76 1.26 -11.92
CA ARG A 49 5.75 2.44 -12.80
C ARG A 49 6.80 3.45 -12.37
N LEU A 50 6.95 3.66 -11.07
CA LEU A 50 7.94 4.57 -10.51
C LEU A 50 9.38 4.15 -10.82
N LYS A 51 9.68 2.86 -10.66
CA LYS A 51 11.01 2.29 -10.98
C LYS A 51 11.33 2.28 -12.48
N ARG A 52 10.33 2.48 -13.34
CA ARG A 52 10.47 2.52 -14.79
C ARG A 52 10.51 3.94 -15.37
N GLN A 53 10.25 4.96 -14.54
CA GLN A 53 10.48 6.37 -14.87
C GLN A 53 11.96 6.69 -14.72
#